data_AF-A0A1V5L1N4-F1
#
_entry.id   AF-A0A1V5L1N4-F1
#
_cell.length_a   1.000
_cell.length_b   1.000
_cell.length_c   1.000
_cell.angle_alpha   90.00
_cell.angle_beta   90.00
_cell.angle_gamma   90.00
#
_symmetry.space_group_name_H-M   'P 1'
#
loop_
_entity.id
_entity.type
_entity.pdbx_description
1 polymer ?
#
loop_
_entity_poly.entity_id
_entity_poly.type
_entity_poly.pdbx_seq_one_letter_code
_entity_poly.pdbx_strand_id
1 'polypeptide(L)'
;MGSLYGHIRNWLTLEGSCYLLADDEALFTEIIDTCADLEYSYAKAVLETGARFDFAHFWEDICFKNGPLISPRVFAAKVGPHYRRLTDLVREYGIDIISLDCDGCIDALLPIWLENGVNTMFPIEVGTWGASIAPWRERYGPELRGVGGVNKNVFAQDFAAVDAEIERLRPLVDLGGYIPCPDHRLPPNAGWDNLRYFCDRMRAVFG
;
A
#
# COMPACT_ATOMS: atom_id res chain seq x y z
N MET A 1 6.66 -5.85 -8.57
CA MET A 1 6.37 -7.04 -7.75
C MET A 1 4.88 -7.31 -7.89
N GLY A 2 4.47 -8.55 -7.68
CA GLY A 2 3.09 -8.99 -7.81
C GLY A 2 2.36 -8.93 -6.47
N SER A 3 1.53 -9.94 -6.26
CA SER A 3 0.71 -10.15 -5.07
C SER A 3 0.98 -11.53 -4.51
N LEU A 4 1.18 -11.61 -3.20
CA LEU A 4 1.47 -12.87 -2.54
C LEU A 4 0.22 -13.57 -2.02
N TYR A 5 -0.88 -12.85 -1.81
CA TYR A 5 -2.17 -13.42 -1.40
C TYR A 5 -3.36 -12.84 -2.18
N GLY A 6 -3.35 -11.57 -2.57
CA GLY A 6 -4.44 -10.90 -3.29
C GLY A 6 -4.83 -11.59 -4.59
N HIS A 7 -3.86 -12.06 -5.39
CA HIS A 7 -4.15 -12.85 -6.59
C HIS A 7 -4.77 -14.21 -6.27
N ILE A 8 -4.29 -14.90 -5.24
CA ILE A 8 -4.85 -16.19 -4.78
C ILE A 8 -6.30 -15.99 -4.33
N ARG A 9 -6.55 -14.94 -3.54
CA ARG A 9 -7.90 -14.53 -3.11
C ARG A 9 -8.80 -14.21 -4.31
N ASN A 10 -8.28 -13.65 -5.39
CA ASN A 10 -9.06 -13.43 -6.61
C ASN A 10 -9.42 -14.74 -7.32
N TRP A 11 -8.50 -15.71 -7.39
CA TRP A 11 -8.77 -17.01 -8.02
C TRP A 11 -9.76 -17.86 -7.22
N LEU A 12 -9.57 -17.90 -5.89
CA LEU A 12 -10.38 -18.72 -4.99
C LEU A 12 -11.65 -18.03 -4.51
N THR A 13 -11.78 -16.72 -4.73
CA THR A 13 -12.69 -15.81 -4.01
C THR A 13 -12.33 -15.66 -2.53
N LEU A 14 -12.92 -14.65 -1.87
CA LEU A 14 -12.76 -14.48 -0.42
C LEU A 14 -13.28 -15.72 0.34
N GLU A 15 -14.50 -16.16 0.04
CA GLU A 15 -15.13 -17.29 0.71
C GLU A 15 -14.35 -18.58 0.48
N GLY A 16 -13.96 -18.87 -0.77
CA GLY A 16 -13.17 -20.06 -1.08
C GLY A 16 -11.79 -20.05 -0.42
N SER A 17 -11.14 -18.88 -0.32
CA SER A 17 -9.86 -18.77 0.42
C SER A 17 -10.00 -19.09 1.91
N CYS A 18 -11.13 -18.71 2.53
CA CYS A 18 -11.43 -19.01 3.92
C CYS A 18 -11.68 -20.51 4.14
N TYR A 19 -12.46 -21.16 3.27
CA TYR A 19 -12.69 -22.60 3.35
C TYR A 19 -11.41 -23.37 3.10
N LEU A 20 -10.61 -23.01 2.09
CA LEU A 20 -9.36 -23.70 1.81
C LEU A 20 -8.40 -23.65 3.01
N LEU A 21 -8.28 -22.49 3.67
CA LEU A 21 -7.46 -22.38 4.88
C LEU A 21 -7.94 -23.29 6.01
N ALA A 22 -9.25 -23.53 6.13
CA ALA A 22 -9.84 -24.34 7.19
C ALA A 22 -9.83 -25.85 6.87
N ASP A 23 -10.08 -26.21 5.62
CA ASP A 23 -10.27 -27.59 5.17
C ASP A 23 -8.95 -28.24 4.72
N ASP A 24 -8.03 -27.47 4.14
CA ASP A 24 -6.73 -27.95 3.67
C ASP A 24 -5.64 -26.84 3.77
N GLU A 25 -5.22 -26.59 5.01
CA GLU A 25 -4.17 -25.60 5.31
C GLU A 25 -2.83 -25.91 4.59
N ALA A 26 -2.55 -27.18 4.31
CA ALA A 26 -1.35 -27.59 3.60
C ALA A 26 -1.39 -27.10 2.15
N LEU A 27 -2.50 -27.36 1.44
CA LEU A 27 -2.71 -26.86 0.09
C LEU A 27 -2.74 -25.32 0.03
N PHE A 28 -3.37 -24.67 1.01
CA PHE A 28 -3.33 -23.21 1.13
C PHE A 28 -1.89 -22.68 1.17
N THR A 29 -1.03 -23.33 1.97
CA THR A 29 0.38 -22.96 2.12
C THR A 29 1.16 -23.24 0.83
N GLU A 30 0.96 -24.40 0.21
CA GLU A 30 1.61 -24.76 -1.06
C GLU A 30 1.29 -23.77 -2.18
N ILE A 31 0.05 -23.29 -2.29
CA ILE A 31 -0.34 -22.31 -3.30
C ILE A 31 0.38 -20.97 -3.05
N ILE A 32 0.46 -20.51 -1.81
CA ILE A 32 1.19 -19.28 -1.44
C ILE A 32 2.67 -19.42 -1.79
N ASP A 33 3.30 -20.51 -1.34
CA ASP A 33 4.71 -20.77 -1.58
C ASP A 33 5.03 -20.81 -3.08
N THR A 34 4.18 -21.50 -3.86
CA THR A 34 4.32 -21.59 -5.32
C THR A 34 4.21 -20.22 -5.99
N CYS A 35 3.24 -19.39 -5.59
CA CYS A 35 3.07 -18.04 -6.15
C CYS A 35 4.26 -17.14 -5.78
N ALA A 36 4.72 -17.22 -4.52
CA ALA A 36 5.86 -16.45 -4.05
C ALA A 36 7.17 -16.84 -4.73
N ASP A 37 7.41 -18.14 -4.95
CA ASP A 37 8.58 -18.64 -5.68
C ASP A 37 8.59 -18.18 -7.14
N LEU A 38 7.42 -18.19 -7.76
CA LEU A 38 7.25 -17.69 -9.12
C LEU A 38 7.54 -16.19 -9.18
N GLU A 39 6.99 -15.42 -8.25
CA GLU A 39 7.24 -13.97 -8.15
C GLU A 39 8.72 -13.65 -7.91
N TYR A 40 9.37 -14.39 -7.02
CA TYR A 40 10.81 -14.26 -6.77
C TYR A 40 11.63 -14.53 -8.02
N SER A 41 11.29 -15.61 -8.74
CA SER A 41 11.98 -15.98 -9.97
C SER A 41 11.84 -14.91 -11.05
N TYR A 42 10.64 -14.34 -11.20
CA TYR A 42 10.42 -13.23 -12.13
C TYR A 42 11.16 -11.95 -11.72
N ALA A 43 11.05 -11.54 -10.46
CA ALA A 43 11.73 -10.35 -9.96
C ALA A 43 13.25 -10.47 -10.16
N LYS A 44 13.83 -11.61 -9.78
CA LYS A 44 15.25 -11.90 -9.97
C LYS A 44 15.65 -11.84 -11.43
N ALA A 45 14.92 -12.51 -12.31
CA ALA A 45 15.21 -12.51 -13.75
C ALA A 45 15.18 -11.09 -14.35
N VAL A 46 14.22 -10.24 -13.93
CA VAL A 46 14.14 -8.84 -14.37
C VAL A 46 15.33 -8.03 -13.85
N LEU A 47 15.69 -8.17 -12.59
CA LEU A 47 16.83 -7.46 -11.99
C LEU A 47 18.17 -7.86 -12.62
N GLU A 48 18.34 -9.15 -12.95
CA GLU A 48 19.54 -9.69 -13.61
C GLU A 48 19.73 -9.19 -15.04
N THR A 49 18.70 -8.61 -15.67
CA THR A 49 18.86 -7.94 -16.98
C THR A 49 19.76 -6.71 -16.93
N GLY A 50 20.02 -6.17 -15.72
CA GLY A 50 20.78 -4.94 -15.52
C GLY A 50 19.92 -3.67 -15.57
N ALA A 51 18.60 -3.80 -15.77
CA ALA A 51 17.67 -2.69 -15.60
C ALA A 51 17.81 -2.08 -14.19
N ARG A 52 17.61 -0.75 -14.09
CA ARG A 52 17.65 0.00 -12.85
C ARG A 52 16.26 0.54 -12.55
N PHE A 53 15.84 0.39 -11.30
CA PHE A 53 14.51 0.80 -10.83
C PHE A 53 14.68 1.68 -9.60
N ASP A 54 13.83 2.69 -9.46
CA ASP A 54 13.86 3.62 -8.32
C ASP A 54 13.19 3.04 -7.07
N PHE A 55 12.24 2.13 -7.24
CA PHE A 55 11.50 1.49 -6.16
C PHE A 55 10.97 0.11 -6.57
N ALA A 56 10.69 -0.73 -5.58
CA ALA A 56 9.92 -1.96 -5.75
C ALA A 56 8.48 -1.69 -5.31
N HIS A 57 7.51 -2.32 -5.99
CA HIS A 57 6.09 -2.09 -5.71
C HIS A 57 5.31 -3.40 -5.77
N PHE A 58 4.56 -3.68 -4.70
CA PHE A 58 3.62 -4.80 -4.57
C PHE A 58 2.20 -4.32 -4.77
N TRP A 59 1.33 -5.21 -5.25
CA TRP A 59 -0.11 -5.02 -5.22
C TRP A 59 -0.73 -6.10 -4.33
N GLU A 60 -1.45 -5.69 -3.28
CA GLU A 60 -1.94 -6.57 -2.23
C GLU A 60 -3.29 -6.08 -1.68
N ASP A 61 -4.31 -5.95 -2.52
CA ASP A 61 -5.67 -5.63 -2.03
C ASP A 61 -6.20 -6.78 -1.17
N ILE A 62 -6.06 -6.69 0.14
CA ILE A 62 -6.47 -7.73 1.08
C ILE A 62 -7.10 -7.13 2.33
N CYS A 63 -7.51 -5.87 2.27
CA CYS A 63 -8.19 -5.15 3.34
C CYS A 63 -9.55 -4.62 2.86
N PHE A 64 -10.38 -4.26 3.84
CA PHE A 64 -11.65 -3.60 3.65
C PHE A 64 -11.82 -2.50 4.71
N LYS A 65 -12.98 -1.87 4.78
CA LYS A 65 -13.23 -0.73 5.69
C LYS A 65 -13.00 -1.01 7.19
N ASN A 66 -13.06 -2.28 7.60
CA ASN A 66 -12.98 -2.70 9.00
C ASN A 66 -11.69 -3.50 9.32
N GLY A 67 -10.75 -3.62 8.37
CA GLY A 67 -9.53 -4.38 8.56
C GLY A 67 -9.27 -5.41 7.46
N PRO A 68 -8.32 -6.32 7.69
CA PRO A 68 -7.88 -7.30 6.70
C PRO A 68 -8.90 -8.42 6.47
N LEU A 69 -8.88 -8.93 5.25
CA LEU A 69 -9.63 -10.09 4.75
C LEU A 69 -8.95 -11.43 5.09
N ILE A 70 -7.75 -11.38 5.68
CA ILE A 70 -7.00 -12.51 6.19
C ILE A 70 -6.59 -12.23 7.63
N SER A 71 -6.54 -13.28 8.46
CA SER A 71 -6.04 -13.15 9.83
C SER A 71 -4.60 -12.63 9.83
N PRO A 72 -4.27 -11.55 10.58
CA PRO A 72 -2.90 -11.06 10.69
C PRO A 72 -1.91 -12.14 11.15
N ARG A 73 -2.36 -13.07 12.01
CA ARG A 73 -1.53 -14.19 12.47
C ARG A 73 -1.18 -15.15 11.32
N VAL A 74 -2.17 -15.48 10.49
CA VAL A 74 -1.96 -16.37 9.33
C VAL A 74 -1.10 -15.68 8.29
N PHE A 75 -1.36 -14.40 8.02
CA PHE A 75 -0.58 -13.59 7.10
C PHE A 75 0.89 -13.49 7.53
N ALA A 76 1.16 -13.19 8.81
CA ALA A 76 2.51 -13.16 9.36
C ALA A 76 3.23 -14.49 9.24
N ALA A 77 2.54 -15.61 9.46
CA ALA A 77 3.14 -16.93 9.44
C ALA A 77 3.41 -17.46 8.02
N LYS A 78 2.46 -17.24 7.10
CA LYS A 78 2.47 -17.89 5.77
C LYS A 78 2.91 -16.97 4.64
N VAL A 79 2.67 -15.66 4.74
CA VAL A 79 2.92 -14.70 3.66
C VAL A 79 4.09 -13.76 3.99
N GLY A 80 4.18 -13.30 5.24
CA GLY A 80 5.24 -12.40 5.72
C GLY A 80 6.67 -12.78 5.30
N PRO A 81 7.12 -14.05 5.50
CA PRO A 81 8.47 -14.46 5.13
C PRO A 81 8.78 -14.30 3.64
N HIS A 82 7.78 -14.42 2.77
CA HIS A 82 7.94 -14.23 1.33
C HIS A 82 8.16 -12.76 0.95
N TYR A 83 7.51 -11.82 1.65
CA TYR A 83 7.86 -10.39 1.52
C TYR A 83 9.31 -10.16 1.89
N ARG A 84 9.78 -10.69 3.02
CA ARG A 84 11.18 -10.51 3.44
C ARG A 84 12.14 -11.00 2.38
N ARG A 85 11.94 -12.22 1.88
CA ARG A 85 12.77 -12.80 0.82
C ARG A 85 12.80 -11.92 -0.44
N LEU A 86 11.67 -11.36 -0.85
CA LEU A 86 11.59 -10.47 -2.02
C LEU A 86 12.19 -9.09 -1.75
N THR A 87 11.98 -8.53 -0.56
CA THR A 87 12.54 -7.23 -0.18
C THR A 87 14.06 -7.30 -0.02
N ASP A 88 14.58 -8.40 0.51
CA ASP A 88 16.03 -8.63 0.62
C ASP A 88 16.65 -8.77 -0.77
N LEU A 89 15.99 -9.50 -1.69
CA LEU A 89 16.41 -9.56 -3.09
C LEU A 89 16.52 -8.16 -3.71
N VAL A 90 15.49 -7.34 -3.67
CA VAL A 90 15.55 -6.01 -4.32
C VAL A 90 16.58 -5.08 -3.66
N ARG A 91 16.83 -5.23 -2.35
CA ARG A 91 17.90 -4.50 -1.64
C ARG A 91 19.30 -4.84 -2.13
N GLU A 92 19.57 -6.09 -2.50
CA GLU A 92 20.85 -6.49 -3.10
C GLU A 92 21.13 -5.72 -4.42
N TYR A 93 20.08 -5.24 -5.08
CA TYR A 93 20.17 -4.42 -6.29
C TYR A 93 20.08 -2.90 -6.01
N GLY A 94 20.18 -2.50 -4.74
CA GLY A 94 20.20 -1.10 -4.32
C GLY A 94 18.83 -0.44 -4.25
N ILE A 95 17.74 -1.22 -4.27
CA ILE A 95 16.37 -0.70 -4.14
C ILE A 95 15.98 -0.70 -2.66
N ASP A 96 15.86 0.48 -2.06
CA ASP A 96 15.54 0.68 -0.65
C ASP A 96 14.13 1.24 -0.40
N ILE A 97 13.49 1.82 -1.42
CA ILE A 97 12.07 2.20 -1.38
C ILE A 97 11.23 1.01 -1.85
N ILE A 98 10.44 0.46 -0.93
CA ILE A 98 9.63 -0.73 -1.16
C ILE A 98 8.18 -0.41 -0.78
N SER A 99 7.37 -0.23 -1.81
CA SER A 99 5.97 0.17 -1.73
C SER A 99 5.02 -1.02 -1.83
N LEU A 100 3.88 -0.91 -1.16
CA LEU A 100 2.79 -1.86 -1.26
C LEU A 100 1.46 -1.11 -1.41
N ASP A 101 0.69 -1.49 -2.43
CA ASP A 101 -0.69 -1.09 -2.68
C ASP A 101 -1.65 -2.00 -1.91
N CYS A 102 -2.46 -1.47 -0.99
CA CYS A 102 -3.54 -2.20 -0.33
C CYS A 102 -4.66 -1.24 0.09
N ASP A 103 -5.78 -1.31 -0.62
CA ASP A 103 -6.99 -0.55 -0.28
C ASP A 103 -7.60 -1.01 1.07
N GLY A 104 -8.19 -0.09 1.83
CA GLY A 104 -8.87 -0.38 3.10
C GLY A 104 -8.10 -0.03 4.38
N CYS A 105 -8.60 -0.53 5.51
CA CYS A 105 -8.01 -0.29 6.83
C CYS A 105 -6.85 -1.29 7.07
N ILE A 106 -5.62 -0.82 6.88
CA ILE A 106 -4.42 -1.67 6.85
C ILE A 106 -3.71 -1.82 8.21
N ASP A 107 -4.14 -1.12 9.25
CA ASP A 107 -3.44 -0.96 10.53
C ASP A 107 -2.98 -2.28 11.17
N ALA A 108 -3.74 -3.35 10.97
CA ALA A 108 -3.45 -4.67 11.51
C ALA A 108 -2.36 -5.44 10.74
N LEU A 109 -2.15 -5.13 9.45
CA LEU A 109 -1.14 -5.78 8.59
C LEU A 109 0.13 -4.95 8.42
N LEU A 110 0.03 -3.63 8.52
CA LEU A 110 1.15 -2.69 8.48
C LEU A 110 2.39 -3.14 9.28
N PRO A 111 2.31 -3.55 10.57
CA PRO A 111 3.50 -3.97 11.31
C PRO A 111 4.18 -5.20 10.70
N ILE A 112 3.41 -6.11 10.09
CA ILE A 112 3.94 -7.33 9.47
C ILE A 112 4.71 -6.96 8.19
N TRP A 113 4.16 -6.08 7.36
CA TRP A 113 4.85 -5.59 6.17
C TRP A 113 6.13 -4.85 6.51
N LEU A 114 6.09 -3.97 7.51
CA LEU A 114 7.25 -3.21 7.96
C LEU A 114 8.36 -4.12 8.48
N GLU A 115 8.00 -5.11 9.31
CA GLU A 115 8.95 -6.12 9.80
C GLU A 115 9.59 -6.93 8.66
N ASN A 116 8.86 -7.15 7.58
CA ASN A 116 9.33 -7.89 6.41
C ASN A 116 9.83 -6.99 5.29
N GLY A 117 10.18 -5.74 5.61
CA GLY A 117 10.98 -4.87 4.76
C GLY A 117 10.21 -3.98 3.79
N VAL A 118 8.89 -4.05 3.73
CA VAL A 118 8.09 -3.05 3.02
C VAL A 118 8.07 -1.77 3.86
N ASN A 119 8.41 -0.63 3.28
CA ASN A 119 8.54 0.61 4.05
C ASN A 119 7.67 1.76 3.54
N THR A 120 6.93 1.59 2.45
CA THR A 120 6.09 2.64 1.87
C THR A 120 4.65 2.16 1.70
N MET A 121 3.72 2.75 2.46
CA MET A 121 2.30 2.39 2.40
C MET A 121 1.59 3.20 1.31
N PHE A 122 0.84 2.53 0.44
CA PHE A 122 0.06 3.13 -0.63
C PHE A 122 -1.26 2.35 -0.85
N PRO A 123 -2.33 3.00 -1.31
CA PRO A 123 -2.63 4.38 -0.96
C PRO A 123 -2.92 4.50 0.55
N ILE A 124 -2.58 5.64 1.15
CA ILE A 124 -3.14 6.02 2.45
C ILE A 124 -4.58 6.46 2.21
N GLU A 125 -5.51 5.52 2.24
CA GLU A 125 -6.92 5.78 1.97
C GLU A 125 -7.59 6.49 3.16
N VAL A 126 -7.96 7.77 3.01
CA VAL A 126 -8.65 8.51 4.09
C VAL A 126 -9.95 7.78 4.43
N GLY A 127 -10.69 7.33 3.41
CA GLY A 127 -11.79 6.38 3.56
C GLY A 127 -12.84 6.80 4.58
N THR A 128 -13.54 5.83 5.15
CA THR A 128 -14.50 6.08 6.26
C THR A 128 -13.85 5.97 7.64
N TRP A 129 -12.62 5.45 7.73
CA TRP A 129 -11.88 5.25 8.98
C TRP A 129 -10.85 6.34 9.27
N GLY A 130 -10.62 7.26 8.32
CA GLY A 130 -9.76 8.43 8.50
C GLY A 130 -8.27 8.09 8.55
N ALA A 131 -7.76 7.25 7.63
CA ALA A 131 -6.34 6.89 7.64
C ALA A 131 -5.45 8.13 7.54
N SER A 132 -4.33 8.07 8.24
CA SER A 132 -3.31 9.11 8.24
C SER A 132 -1.95 8.47 8.51
N ILE A 133 -0.90 9.00 7.89
CA ILE A 133 0.46 8.55 8.16
C ILE A 133 0.94 8.96 9.56
N ALA A 134 0.39 10.01 10.16
CA ALA A 134 0.91 10.56 11.42
C ALA A 134 0.91 9.55 12.59
N PRO A 135 -0.19 8.83 12.90
CA PRO A 135 -0.17 7.80 13.94
C PRO A 135 0.81 6.66 13.65
N TRP A 136 0.96 6.28 12.39
CA TRP A 136 1.93 5.26 11.99
C TRP A 136 3.36 5.75 12.13
N ARG A 137 3.62 7.02 11.79
CA ARG A 137 4.92 7.66 11.94
C ARG A 137 5.32 7.77 13.40
N GLU A 138 4.40 8.14 14.28
CA GLU A 138 4.61 8.18 15.74
C GLU A 138 4.97 6.79 16.29
N ARG A 139 4.26 5.76 15.84
CA ARG A 139 4.43 4.39 16.36
C ARG A 139 5.65 3.65 15.81
N TYR A 140 5.96 3.84 14.52
CA TYR A 140 6.91 3.01 13.79
C TYR A 140 8.16 3.78 13.30
N GLY A 141 8.15 5.11 13.40
CA GLY A 141 9.33 5.94 13.16
C GLY A 141 9.54 6.38 11.70
N PRO A 142 10.67 7.08 11.44
CA PRO A 142 10.93 7.80 10.18
C PRO A 142 11.18 6.91 8.95
N GLU A 143 11.33 5.59 9.13
CA GLU A 143 11.44 4.67 7.98
C GLU A 143 10.09 4.35 7.33
N LEU A 144 8.96 4.51 8.04
CA LEU A 144 7.63 4.26 7.47
C LEU A 144 7.16 5.40 6.56
N ARG A 145 7.40 5.27 5.27
CA ARG A 145 7.00 6.20 4.23
C ARG A 145 5.55 5.99 3.83
N GLY A 146 4.98 6.95 3.11
CA GLY A 146 3.61 6.82 2.62
C GLY A 146 3.29 7.65 1.39
N VAL A 147 2.29 7.21 0.64
CA VAL A 147 1.78 7.89 -0.56
C VAL A 147 0.25 7.86 -0.50
N GLY A 148 -0.42 8.97 -0.87
CA GLY A 148 -1.88 9.10 -0.79
C GLY A 148 -2.32 10.10 0.28
N GLY A 149 -3.45 9.86 0.94
CA GLY A 149 -3.89 10.64 2.10
C GLY A 149 -4.63 11.94 1.80
N VAL A 150 -4.81 12.31 0.52
CA VAL A 150 -5.67 13.44 0.12
C VAL A 150 -7.10 12.96 -0.03
N ASN A 151 -8.01 13.52 0.76
CA ASN A 151 -9.44 13.20 0.68
C ASN A 151 -10.00 13.63 -0.68
N LYS A 152 -10.13 12.69 -1.61
CA LYS A 152 -10.61 12.92 -2.97
C LYS A 152 -11.99 13.57 -3.08
N ASN A 153 -12.81 13.50 -2.03
CA ASN A 153 -14.17 14.04 -2.05
C ASN A 153 -14.21 15.58 -2.03
N VAL A 154 -13.11 16.24 -1.68
CA VAL A 154 -13.04 17.72 -1.73
C VAL A 154 -13.12 18.24 -3.16
N PHE A 155 -12.75 17.43 -4.15
CA PHE A 155 -12.80 17.83 -5.56
C PHE A 155 -14.21 17.97 -6.12
N ALA A 156 -15.21 17.39 -5.47
CA ALA A 156 -16.63 17.56 -5.82
C ALA A 156 -17.27 18.78 -5.12
N GLN A 157 -16.51 19.51 -4.29
CA GLN A 157 -16.99 20.64 -3.50
C GLN A 157 -16.54 21.96 -4.15
N ASP A 158 -15.79 22.79 -3.43
CA ASP A 158 -15.31 24.10 -3.88
C ASP A 158 -13.82 24.29 -3.58
N PHE A 159 -13.27 25.44 -3.98
CA PHE A 159 -11.87 25.79 -3.72
C PHE A 159 -11.55 25.93 -2.23
N ALA A 160 -12.52 26.31 -1.40
CA ALA A 160 -12.30 26.43 0.04
C ALA A 160 -12.10 25.06 0.69
N ALA A 161 -12.85 24.04 0.26
CA ALA A 161 -12.63 22.65 0.67
C ALA A 161 -11.26 22.13 0.23
N VAL A 162 -10.81 22.48 -0.97
CA VAL A 162 -9.46 22.15 -1.46
C VAL A 162 -8.38 22.81 -0.61
N ASP A 163 -8.49 24.11 -0.31
CA ASP A 163 -7.52 24.82 0.53
C ASP A 163 -7.47 24.26 1.96
N ALA A 164 -8.63 23.96 2.55
CA ALA A 164 -8.70 23.34 3.88
C ALA A 164 -8.00 21.96 3.92
N GLU A 165 -8.15 21.17 2.86
CA GLU A 165 -7.47 19.89 2.73
C GLU A 165 -5.95 20.05 2.60
N ILE A 166 -5.48 21.03 1.81
CA ILE A 166 -4.05 21.34 1.69
C ILE A 166 -3.46 21.75 3.04
N GLU A 167 -4.16 22.60 3.81
CA GLU A 167 -3.70 22.97 5.15
C GLU A 167 -3.68 21.80 6.12
N ARG A 168 -4.65 20.86 6.03
CA ARG A 168 -4.64 19.62 6.81
C ARG A 168 -3.42 18.74 6.50
N LEU A 169 -2.99 18.71 5.24
CA LEU A 169 -1.85 17.90 4.79
C LEU A 169 -0.50 18.48 5.20
N ARG A 170 -0.40 19.80 5.40
CA ARG A 170 0.86 20.50 5.73
C ARG A 170 1.68 19.82 6.82
N PRO A 171 1.16 19.56 8.04
CA PRO A 171 1.94 18.90 9.09
C PRO A 171 2.32 17.45 8.73
N LEU A 172 1.62 16.79 7.81
CA LEU A 172 1.95 15.44 7.35
C LEU A 172 3.10 15.46 6.32
N VAL A 173 3.12 16.46 5.44
CA VAL A 173 4.21 16.68 4.48
C VAL A 173 5.51 17.03 5.21
N ASP A 174 5.42 17.86 6.26
CA ASP A 174 6.56 18.25 7.08
C ASP A 174 7.24 17.06 7.80
N LEU A 175 6.57 15.91 7.92
CA LEU A 175 7.18 14.68 8.46
C LEU A 175 8.28 14.11 7.56
N GLY A 176 8.29 14.46 6.27
CA GLY A 176 9.16 13.85 5.27
C GLY A 176 8.80 12.39 4.96
N GLY A 177 9.31 11.89 3.83
CA GLY A 177 9.02 10.52 3.38
C GLY A 177 7.52 10.26 3.10
N TYR A 178 6.75 11.32 2.81
CA TYR A 178 5.33 11.26 2.51
C TYR A 178 5.04 12.03 1.22
N ILE A 179 4.31 11.41 0.29
CA ILE A 179 3.89 12.04 -0.97
C ILE A 179 2.36 12.17 -0.97
N PRO A 180 1.82 13.37 -0.75
CA PRO A 180 0.38 13.60 -0.81
C PRO A 180 -0.13 13.48 -2.26
N CYS A 181 -1.04 12.55 -2.50
CA CYS A 181 -1.84 12.45 -3.72
C CYS A 181 -3.27 12.02 -3.37
N PRO A 182 -4.24 12.13 -4.30
CA PRO A 182 -5.57 11.57 -4.10
C PRO A 182 -5.49 10.17 -3.50
N ASP A 183 -6.23 9.95 -2.43
CA ASP A 183 -6.21 8.72 -1.63
C ASP A 183 -6.74 7.50 -2.38
N HIS A 184 -7.30 7.70 -3.57
CA HIS A 184 -7.65 6.68 -4.56
C HIS A 184 -7.95 7.35 -5.92
N ARG A 185 -8.67 6.64 -6.78
CA ARG A 185 -9.28 7.16 -8.00
C ARG A 185 -10.20 8.34 -7.70
N LEU A 186 -10.18 9.32 -8.59
CA LEU A 186 -11.03 10.51 -8.53
C LEU A 186 -12.52 10.12 -8.68
N PRO A 187 -13.41 10.68 -7.84
CA PRO A 187 -14.82 10.37 -7.95
C PRO A 187 -15.42 10.97 -9.24
N PRO A 188 -16.46 10.36 -9.84
CA PRO A 188 -17.03 10.83 -11.11
C PRO A 188 -17.59 12.26 -11.08
N ASN A 189 -17.92 12.77 -9.89
CA ASN A 189 -18.42 14.12 -9.68
C ASN A 189 -17.29 15.14 -9.33
N ALA A 190 -16.02 14.75 -9.40
CA ALA A 190 -14.92 15.67 -9.22
C ALA A 190 -14.93 16.76 -10.31
N GLY A 191 -14.90 18.03 -9.89
CA GLY A 191 -14.82 19.16 -10.80
C GLY A 191 -13.41 19.33 -11.36
N TRP A 192 -13.30 19.46 -12.69
CA TRP A 192 -12.01 19.71 -13.36
C TRP A 192 -11.28 20.94 -12.80
N ASP A 193 -12.00 22.04 -12.59
CA ASP A 193 -11.40 23.27 -12.06
C ASP A 193 -10.89 23.11 -10.62
N ASN A 194 -11.58 22.32 -9.79
CA ASN A 194 -11.11 22.02 -8.42
C ASN A 194 -9.82 21.17 -8.46
N LEU A 195 -9.72 20.22 -9.37
CA LEU A 195 -8.51 19.40 -9.56
C LEU A 195 -7.33 20.22 -10.06
N ARG A 196 -7.55 21.07 -11.07
CA ARG A 196 -6.53 21.98 -11.58
C ARG A 196 -6.06 22.94 -10.48
N TYR A 197 -7.02 23.56 -9.76
CA TYR A 197 -6.73 24.44 -8.63
C TYR A 197 -5.91 23.72 -7.55
N PHE A 198 -6.29 22.49 -7.19
CA PHE A 198 -5.52 21.67 -6.26
C PHE A 198 -4.07 21.47 -6.72
N CYS A 199 -3.84 21.08 -7.98
CA CYS A 199 -2.48 20.92 -8.51
C CYS A 199 -1.66 22.22 -8.43
N ASP A 200 -2.24 23.35 -8.82
CA ASP A 200 -1.60 24.67 -8.76
C ASP A 200 -1.23 25.03 -7.30
N ARG A 201 -2.15 24.78 -6.35
CA ARG A 201 -1.95 25.06 -4.93
C ARG A 201 -0.93 24.12 -4.29
N MET A 202 -0.96 22.82 -4.58
CA MET A 202 0.03 21.85 -4.12
C MET A 202 1.43 22.26 -4.54
N ARG A 203 1.61 22.70 -5.80
CA ARG A 203 2.89 23.22 -6.29
C ARG A 203 3.31 24.48 -5.57
N ALA A 204 2.40 25.44 -5.36
CA ALA A 204 2.71 26.70 -4.70
C ALA A 204 3.03 26.55 -3.19
N VAL A 205 2.48 25.54 -2.54
CA VAL A 205 2.62 25.32 -1.09
C VAL A 205 3.77 24.38 -0.74
N PHE A 206 4.01 23.35 -1.55
CA PHE A 206 4.96 22.27 -1.24
C PHE A 206 6.12 22.10 -2.23
N GLY A 207 6.11 22.79 -3.38
CA GLY A 207 7.10 22.63 -4.45
C GLY A 207 8.08 23.80 -4.57
#